data_AF-A0A938BDS2-F1
#
_entry.id   AF-A0A938BDS2-F1
#
_cell.length_a   1.000
_cell.length_b   1.000
_cell.length_c   1.000
_cell.angle_alpha   90.00
_cell.angle_beta   90.00
_cell.angle_gamma   90.00
#
_symmetry.space_group_name_H-M   'P 1'
#
loop_
_entity.id
_entity.type
_entity.pdbx_description
1 polymer ?
#
loop_
_entity_poly.entity_id
_entity_poly.type
_entity_poly.pdbx_seq_one_letter_code
_entity_poly.pdbx_strand_id
1 'polypeptide(L)'
;MCPVKNLPSLSPTRYLTRCAGAFPAKPSPIWVRVCLCSGIPAARQFQTQIELGWERMKRTKGNDRRVEAVACDDLYGRSAWLRAQRRQGDRVSIADVPRNTAVYLHKPVVGLPVPAHRCRGRRPTRCRVRQHATTVSVPAVGLVPDTRWQQVRVRATQRGERQDQFAARRVWTRGPDQPVEPWLVRRREARGRGTDAVSNAPVATSLSPLACLPCQRYLVEDTNQEAQAEAGVEEWPAQKERAWEHQLALTVMATWFVAPTKVPWRQNYPQDPTL
;
A
#
# COMPACT_ATOMS: atom_id res chain seq x y z
N MET A 1 26.86 -36.85 7.27
CA MET A 1 27.90 -36.29 6.37
C MET A 1 27.52 -36.61 4.94
N CYS A 2 27.10 -35.60 4.16
CA CYS A 2 26.96 -35.70 2.70
C CYS A 2 27.92 -34.67 2.09
N PRO A 3 28.68 -35.01 1.03
CA PRO A 3 29.75 -34.16 0.55
C PRO A 3 29.17 -32.98 -0.23
N VAL A 4 29.42 -31.77 0.28
CA VAL A 4 29.21 -30.52 -0.44
C VAL A 4 30.42 -30.36 -1.37
N LYS A 5 30.25 -30.64 -2.67
CA LYS A 5 31.22 -30.24 -3.70
C LYS A 5 30.59 -29.22 -4.64
N ASN A 6 31.18 -28.03 -4.62
CA ASN A 6 31.14 -26.97 -5.62
C ASN A 6 29.77 -26.42 -6.03
N LEU A 7 29.19 -25.57 -5.17
CA LEU A 7 28.38 -24.45 -5.64
C LEU A 7 29.28 -23.20 -5.67
N PRO A 8 29.23 -22.37 -6.74
CA PRO A 8 29.90 -21.08 -6.71
C PRO A 8 29.32 -20.23 -5.58
N SER A 9 30.20 -19.62 -4.79
CA SER A 9 29.86 -18.69 -3.71
C SER A 9 29.22 -17.43 -4.30
N LEU A 10 27.92 -17.49 -4.54
CA LEU A 10 27.11 -16.34 -4.93
C LEU A 10 26.36 -15.86 -3.69
N SER A 11 26.63 -14.61 -3.32
CA SER A 11 26.06 -13.98 -2.13
C SER A 11 24.51 -14.05 -2.15
N PRO A 12 23.86 -14.25 -0.97
CA PRO A 12 22.40 -14.39 -0.87
C PRO A 12 21.60 -13.21 -1.45
N THR A 13 22.24 -12.05 -1.58
CA THR A 13 21.62 -10.78 -1.96
C THR A 13 21.30 -10.66 -3.45
N ARG A 14 21.90 -11.46 -4.35
CA ARG A 14 21.72 -11.29 -5.81
C ARG A 14 20.57 -12.10 -6.43
N TYR A 15 19.97 -13.06 -5.73
CA TYR A 15 18.90 -13.91 -6.30
C TYR A 15 17.48 -13.46 -5.99
N LEU A 16 17.26 -12.71 -4.90
CA LEU A 16 15.93 -12.25 -4.53
C LEU A 16 15.38 -11.18 -5.49
N THR A 17 16.24 -10.47 -6.22
CA THR A 17 15.81 -9.40 -7.15
C THR A 17 15.36 -9.90 -8.52
N ARG A 18 15.62 -11.17 -8.88
CA ARG A 18 15.27 -11.72 -10.22
C ARG A 18 13.97 -12.50 -10.25
N CYS A 19 13.29 -12.65 -9.12
CA CYS A 19 12.12 -13.51 -8.96
C CYS A 19 10.84 -12.69 -8.66
N ALA A 20 10.75 -11.50 -9.24
CA ALA A 20 9.55 -10.66 -9.22
C ALA A 20 8.50 -11.06 -10.29
N GLY A 21 8.65 -12.22 -10.92
CA GLY A 21 7.73 -12.79 -11.90
C GLY A 21 7.12 -14.09 -11.40
N ALA A 22 5.86 -14.35 -11.78
CA ALA A 22 5.03 -15.51 -11.44
C ALA A 22 5.76 -16.83 -11.16
N PHE A 23 5.19 -17.70 -10.31
CA PHE A 23 5.64 -19.11 -10.28
C PHE A 23 5.64 -19.61 -11.73
N PRO A 24 6.79 -20.08 -12.23
CA PRO A 24 6.85 -20.59 -13.58
C PRO A 24 5.90 -21.78 -13.70
N ALA A 25 5.08 -21.80 -14.76
CA ALA A 25 4.17 -22.91 -15.06
C ALA A 25 4.91 -24.27 -15.17
N LYS A 26 6.23 -24.23 -15.38
CA LYS A 26 7.17 -25.35 -15.19
C LYS A 26 8.38 -24.87 -14.38
N PRO A 27 8.48 -25.15 -13.07
CA PRO A 27 9.62 -24.75 -12.27
C PRO A 27 10.89 -25.48 -12.70
N SER A 28 12.01 -24.78 -12.71
CA SER A 28 13.30 -25.41 -13.00
C SER A 28 13.67 -26.40 -11.88
N PRO A 29 14.45 -27.45 -12.18
CA PRO A 29 14.90 -28.40 -11.15
C PRO A 29 15.63 -27.74 -9.98
N ILE A 30 16.35 -26.66 -10.24
CA ILE A 30 17.04 -25.85 -9.22
C ILE A 30 16.02 -25.20 -8.29
N TRP A 31 14.96 -24.60 -8.84
CA TRP A 31 13.89 -23.97 -8.05
C TRP A 31 13.16 -24.97 -7.15
N VAL A 32 12.81 -26.14 -7.70
CA VAL A 32 12.16 -27.22 -6.92
C VAL A 32 13.07 -27.65 -5.77
N ARG A 33 14.36 -27.85 -6.05
CA ARG A 33 15.34 -28.23 -5.03
C ARG A 33 15.48 -27.18 -3.93
N VAL A 34 15.53 -25.89 -4.28
CA VAL A 34 15.58 -24.79 -3.30
C VAL A 34 14.34 -24.80 -2.41
N CYS A 35 13.13 -24.89 -2.98
CA CYS A 35 11.89 -24.93 -2.19
C CYS A 35 11.86 -26.10 -1.20
N LEU A 36 12.25 -27.30 -1.64
CA LEU A 36 12.33 -28.48 -0.78
C LEU A 36 13.39 -28.31 0.32
N CYS A 37 14.58 -27.82 -0.02
CA CYS A 37 15.64 -27.57 0.94
C CYS A 37 15.27 -26.50 1.97
N SER A 38 14.49 -25.49 1.59
CA SER A 38 13.99 -24.45 2.50
C SER A 38 12.72 -24.84 3.26
N GLY A 39 12.14 -26.01 3.00
CA GLY A 39 10.94 -26.50 3.67
C GLY A 39 9.66 -25.76 3.29
N ILE A 40 9.59 -25.22 2.06
CA ILE A 40 8.40 -24.51 1.58
C ILE A 40 7.28 -25.53 1.30
N PRO A 41 6.05 -25.36 1.84
CA PRO A 41 4.94 -26.27 1.60
C PRO A 41 4.61 -26.40 0.11
N ALA A 42 4.41 -27.62 -0.36
CA ALA A 42 4.05 -27.89 -1.76
C ALA A 42 2.72 -27.23 -2.19
N ALA A 43 1.83 -26.97 -1.23
CA ALA A 43 0.55 -26.29 -1.47
C ALA A 43 0.71 -24.77 -1.65
N ARG A 44 1.87 -24.17 -1.35
CA ARG A 44 2.11 -22.73 -1.52
C ARG A 44 2.11 -22.39 -3.01
N GLN A 45 1.25 -21.45 -3.40
CA GLN A 45 1.17 -20.94 -4.77
C GLN A 45 1.69 -19.50 -4.85
N PHE A 46 2.06 -19.08 -6.06
CA PHE A 46 2.41 -17.68 -6.29
C PHE A 46 1.23 -16.78 -5.95
N GLN A 47 1.51 -15.73 -5.19
CA GLN A 47 0.61 -14.63 -4.99
C GLN A 47 1.41 -13.34 -5.09
N THR A 48 0.88 -12.38 -5.82
CA THR A 48 1.41 -11.03 -5.87
C THR A 48 1.26 -10.35 -4.50
N GLN A 49 2.09 -9.33 -4.25
CA GLN A 49 1.98 -8.53 -3.03
C GLN A 49 0.59 -7.87 -2.88
N ILE A 50 -0.05 -7.52 -4.01
CA ILE A 50 -1.42 -6.98 -4.03
C ILE A 50 -2.44 -8.03 -3.57
N GLU A 51 -2.32 -9.27 -4.05
CA GLU A 51 -3.20 -10.38 -3.64
C GLU A 51 -3.03 -10.72 -2.17
N LEU A 52 -1.78 -10.85 -1.71
CA LEU A 52 -1.46 -11.06 -0.29
C LEU A 52 -1.98 -9.94 0.59
N GLY A 53 -1.83 -8.68 0.17
CA GLY A 53 -2.35 -7.52 0.88
C GLY A 53 -3.87 -7.55 1.00
N TRP A 54 -4.58 -7.89 -0.08
CA TRP A 54 -6.03 -8.02 -0.05
C TRP A 54 -6.50 -9.15 0.88
N GLU A 55 -5.85 -10.31 0.84
CA GLU A 55 -6.16 -11.42 1.73
C GLU A 55 -5.97 -11.07 3.20
N ARG A 56 -4.88 -10.35 3.52
CA ARG A 56 -4.63 -9.84 4.87
C ARG A 56 -5.73 -8.88 5.30
N MET A 57 -6.12 -7.92 4.47
CA MET A 57 -7.22 -6.99 4.77
C MET A 57 -8.54 -7.73 5.04
N LYS A 58 -8.88 -8.75 4.24
CA LYS A 58 -10.08 -9.57 4.46
C LYS A 58 -10.03 -10.33 5.80
N ARG A 59 -8.88 -10.94 6.13
CA ARG A 59 -8.69 -11.67 7.39
C ARG A 59 -8.82 -10.74 8.59
N THR A 60 -8.16 -9.57 8.56
CA THR A 60 -8.27 -8.56 9.61
C THR A 60 -9.71 -8.09 9.78
N LYS A 61 -10.45 -7.87 8.69
CA LYS A 61 -11.87 -7.52 8.77
C LYS A 61 -12.70 -8.60 9.48
N GLY A 62 -12.44 -9.88 9.20
CA GLY A 62 -13.13 -11.00 9.84
C GLY A 62 -12.81 -11.17 11.33
N ASN A 63 -11.57 -10.88 11.72
CA ASN A 63 -11.08 -11.18 13.07
C ASN A 63 -11.11 -9.99 14.04
N ASP A 64 -11.03 -8.75 13.54
CA ASP A 64 -10.95 -7.56 14.39
C ASP A 64 -11.89 -6.45 13.90
N ARG A 65 -12.92 -6.16 14.71
CA ARG A 65 -13.88 -5.09 14.41
C ARG A 65 -13.32 -3.69 14.65
N ARG A 66 -12.25 -3.53 15.43
CA ARG A 66 -11.67 -2.25 15.88
C ARG A 66 -10.90 -1.50 14.79
N VAL A 67 -10.62 -2.11 13.65
CA VAL A 67 -9.85 -1.47 12.56
C VAL A 67 -10.69 -0.41 11.84
N GLU A 68 -10.61 0.84 12.25
CA GLU A 68 -11.44 1.91 11.68
C GLU A 68 -11.03 2.29 10.24
N ALA A 69 -9.74 2.19 9.93
CA ALA A 69 -9.21 2.56 8.62
C ALA A 69 -8.02 1.70 8.19
N VAL A 70 -7.78 1.65 6.87
CA VAL A 70 -6.64 0.97 6.26
C VAL A 70 -5.85 1.96 5.39
N ALA A 71 -4.58 2.21 5.74
CA ALA A 71 -3.67 3.04 4.95
C ALA A 71 -2.66 2.16 4.18
N CYS A 72 -2.37 2.49 2.92
CA CYS A 72 -1.43 1.73 2.08
C CYS A 72 -0.53 2.65 1.24
N ASP A 73 0.64 2.14 0.85
CA ASP A 73 1.53 2.81 -0.11
C ASP A 73 0.98 2.79 -1.55
N ASP A 74 1.79 3.32 -2.45
CA ASP A 74 1.49 3.48 -3.87
C ASP A 74 1.52 2.18 -4.67
N LEU A 75 2.19 1.13 -4.18
CA LEU A 75 2.11 -0.22 -4.76
C LEU A 75 0.67 -0.73 -4.68
N TYR A 76 0.00 -0.52 -3.56
CA TYR A 76 -1.41 -0.89 -3.41
C TYR A 76 -2.35 0.11 -4.08
N GLY A 77 -2.05 1.41 -4.01
CA GLY A 77 -2.91 2.45 -4.57
C GLY A 77 -2.93 2.51 -6.10
N ARG A 78 -1.83 2.14 -6.77
CA ARG A 78 -1.80 2.05 -8.25
C ARG A 78 -2.72 0.96 -8.80
N SER A 79 -3.04 -0.06 -8.00
CA SER A 79 -3.92 -1.16 -8.41
C SER A 79 -5.38 -0.69 -8.47
N ALA A 80 -5.89 -0.48 -9.69
CA ALA A 80 -7.30 -0.16 -9.91
C ALA A 80 -8.23 -1.26 -9.37
N TRP A 81 -7.82 -2.53 -9.50
CA TRP A 81 -8.55 -3.67 -8.95
C TRP A 81 -8.64 -3.58 -7.43
N LEU A 82 -7.53 -3.36 -6.72
CA LEU A 82 -7.55 -3.29 -5.25
C LEU A 82 -8.31 -2.07 -4.73
N ARG A 83 -8.23 -0.92 -5.43
CA ARG A 83 -9.09 0.24 -5.14
C ARG A 83 -10.57 -0.08 -5.27
N ALA A 84 -10.96 -0.87 -6.28
CA ALA A 84 -12.34 -1.31 -6.45
C ALA A 84 -12.79 -2.28 -5.34
N GLN A 85 -11.96 -3.27 -4.99
CA GLN A 85 -12.22 -4.23 -3.92
C GLN A 85 -12.45 -3.51 -2.57
N ARG A 86 -11.57 -2.56 -2.21
CA ARG A 86 -11.68 -1.79 -0.95
C ARG A 86 -12.94 -0.94 -0.88
N ARG A 87 -13.42 -0.42 -2.02
CA ARG A 87 -14.66 0.38 -2.08
C ARG A 87 -15.91 -0.44 -1.74
N GLN A 88 -15.92 -1.74 -2.04
CA GLN A 88 -17.02 -2.63 -1.64
C GLN A 88 -16.98 -2.97 -0.15
N GLY A 89 -15.89 -2.62 0.55
CA GLY A 89 -15.78 -2.74 1.99
C GLY A 89 -16.54 -1.66 2.75
N ASP A 90 -16.75 -1.92 4.03
CA ASP A 90 -17.36 -1.06 5.05
C ASP A 90 -16.35 -0.18 5.80
N ARG A 91 -15.05 -0.32 5.50
CA ARG A 91 -13.97 0.41 6.19
C ARG A 91 -13.44 1.54 5.34
N VAL A 92 -13.03 2.61 6.02
CA VAL A 92 -12.29 3.69 5.37
C VAL A 92 -10.93 3.16 4.95
N SER A 93 -10.51 3.52 3.75
CA SER A 93 -9.21 3.17 3.20
C SER A 93 -8.62 4.38 2.53
N ILE A 94 -7.30 4.53 2.66
CA ILE A 94 -6.53 5.52 1.94
C ILE A 94 -5.30 4.84 1.34
N ALA A 95 -4.94 5.23 0.14
CA ALA A 95 -3.74 4.69 -0.50
C ALA A 95 -3.01 5.78 -1.25
N ASP A 96 -1.70 5.86 -1.06
CA ASP A 96 -0.85 6.71 -1.89
C ASP A 96 -1.02 6.32 -3.35
N VAL A 97 -0.90 7.28 -4.26
CA VAL A 97 -0.98 7.05 -5.70
C VAL A 97 0.19 7.73 -6.40
N PRO A 98 0.72 7.13 -7.48
CA PRO A 98 1.76 7.76 -8.27
C PRO A 98 1.33 9.12 -8.82
N ARG A 99 2.28 10.05 -8.95
CA ARG A 99 2.02 11.40 -9.48
C ARG A 99 1.46 11.42 -10.91
N ASN A 100 1.73 10.39 -11.71
CA ASN A 100 1.18 10.27 -13.05
C ASN A 100 -0.22 9.63 -13.08
N THR A 101 -0.84 9.40 -11.92
CA THR A 101 -2.21 8.90 -11.85
C THR A 101 -3.16 9.88 -12.52
N ALA A 102 -3.90 9.40 -13.51
CA ALA A 102 -4.90 10.17 -14.25
C ALA A 102 -6.26 10.13 -13.54
N VAL A 103 -6.85 11.32 -13.36
CA VAL A 103 -8.17 11.52 -12.75
C VAL A 103 -9.01 12.46 -13.61
N TYR A 104 -10.32 12.46 -13.42
CA TYR A 104 -11.23 13.40 -14.08
C TYR A 104 -11.82 14.35 -13.04
N LEU A 105 -11.97 15.63 -13.40
CA LEU A 105 -12.60 16.62 -12.51
C LEU A 105 -14.14 16.53 -12.51
N HIS A 106 -14.71 15.99 -13.59
CA HIS A 106 -16.13 15.74 -13.75
C HIS A 106 -16.38 14.26 -14.04
N LYS A 107 -17.58 13.77 -13.74
CA LYS A 107 -17.98 12.38 -13.98
C LYS A 107 -17.82 12.05 -15.47
N PRO A 108 -16.91 11.14 -15.85
CA PRO A 108 -16.77 10.77 -17.25
C PRO A 108 -17.98 9.95 -17.70
N VAL A 109 -18.48 10.23 -18.91
CA VAL A 109 -19.53 9.40 -19.52
C VAL A 109 -18.89 8.12 -20.03
N VAL A 110 -19.40 6.98 -19.55
CA VAL A 110 -18.91 5.65 -19.95
C VAL A 110 -20.03 4.94 -20.69
N GLY A 111 -19.70 4.29 -21.81
CA GLY A 111 -20.64 3.46 -22.54
C GLY A 111 -19.91 2.34 -23.29
N LEU A 112 -20.68 1.41 -23.86
CA LEU A 112 -20.10 0.46 -24.80
C LEU A 112 -19.58 1.25 -26.02
N PRO A 113 -18.36 0.96 -26.50
CA PRO A 113 -17.90 1.56 -27.73
C PRO A 113 -18.84 1.14 -28.86
N VAL A 114 -19.41 2.11 -29.56
CA VAL A 114 -20.25 1.85 -30.73
C VAL A 114 -19.31 1.31 -31.81
N PRO A 115 -19.52 0.08 -32.33
CA PRO A 115 -18.71 -0.42 -33.43
C PRO A 115 -18.83 0.53 -34.62
N ALA A 116 -17.69 1.01 -35.13
CA ALA A 116 -17.69 1.95 -36.26
C ALA A 116 -18.27 1.32 -37.55
N HIS A 117 -18.30 -0.02 -37.64
CA HIS A 117 -18.90 -0.78 -38.74
C HIS A 117 -19.49 -2.11 -38.24
N ARG A 118 -20.20 -2.85 -39.12
CA ARG A 118 -20.61 -4.26 -38.90
C ARG A 118 -19.36 -5.13 -38.77
N CYS A 119 -18.71 -5.12 -37.61
CA CYS A 119 -17.53 -5.91 -37.34
C CYS A 119 -17.94 -7.38 -37.12
N ARG A 120 -17.31 -8.30 -37.84
CA ARG A 120 -17.48 -9.77 -37.75
C ARG A 120 -16.75 -10.37 -36.52
N GLY A 121 -16.64 -9.60 -35.43
CA GLY A 121 -15.90 -9.95 -34.22
C GLY A 121 -16.77 -9.90 -32.96
N ARG A 122 -16.24 -10.40 -31.84
CA ARG A 122 -16.94 -10.40 -30.55
C ARG A 122 -17.39 -8.99 -30.19
N ARG A 123 -18.70 -8.81 -29.95
CA ARG A 123 -19.27 -7.53 -29.53
C ARG A 123 -18.51 -7.01 -28.30
N PRO A 124 -18.13 -5.71 -28.26
CA PRO A 124 -17.47 -5.15 -27.10
C PRO A 124 -18.37 -5.31 -25.87
N THR A 125 -17.87 -5.99 -24.85
CA THR A 125 -18.59 -6.16 -23.56
C THR A 125 -18.09 -5.20 -22.49
N ARG A 126 -16.94 -4.55 -22.71
CA ARG A 126 -16.31 -3.65 -21.74
C ARG A 126 -16.62 -2.20 -22.05
N CYS A 127 -17.27 -1.54 -21.10
CA CYS A 127 -17.52 -0.11 -21.10
C CYS A 127 -16.20 0.69 -21.22
N ARG A 128 -16.18 1.65 -22.15
CA ARG A 128 -15.08 2.60 -22.36
C ARG A 128 -15.59 4.03 -22.12
N VAL A 129 -14.71 4.89 -21.63
CA VAL A 129 -14.98 6.32 -21.52
C VAL A 129 -15.23 6.87 -22.93
N ARG A 130 -16.34 7.59 -23.13
CA ARG A 130 -16.67 8.19 -24.44
C ARG A 130 -15.70 9.33 -24.78
N GLN A 131 -15.60 9.64 -26.09
CA GLN A 131 -14.48 10.31 -26.76
C GLN A 131 -14.09 11.76 -26.33
N HIS A 132 -14.56 12.32 -25.21
CA HIS A 132 -14.25 13.71 -24.83
C HIS A 132 -13.97 13.93 -23.33
N ALA A 133 -13.68 12.88 -22.56
CA ALA A 133 -13.33 13.08 -21.16
C ALA A 133 -11.84 13.40 -21.01
N THR A 134 -11.51 14.66 -20.72
CA THR A 134 -10.14 15.09 -20.43
C THR A 134 -9.73 14.62 -19.04
N THR A 135 -8.64 13.87 -18.96
CA THR A 135 -7.98 13.54 -17.70
C THR A 135 -6.97 14.60 -17.33
N VAL A 136 -6.81 14.83 -16.03
CA VAL A 136 -5.70 15.60 -15.45
C VAL A 136 -4.86 14.68 -14.57
N SER A 137 -3.57 14.98 -14.44
CA SER A 137 -2.72 14.29 -13.47
C SER A 137 -3.06 14.74 -12.05
N VAL A 138 -2.83 13.89 -11.04
CA VAL A 138 -3.06 14.27 -9.64
C VAL A 138 -2.36 15.58 -9.22
N PRO A 139 -1.15 15.94 -9.72
CA PRO A 139 -0.54 17.21 -9.42
C PRO A 139 -1.27 18.43 -9.98
N ALA A 140 -1.90 18.30 -11.15
CA ALA A 140 -2.65 19.39 -11.76
C ALA A 140 -3.93 19.72 -10.97
N VAL A 141 -4.51 18.77 -10.24
CA VAL A 141 -5.73 19.00 -9.44
C VAL A 141 -5.55 20.08 -8.38
N GLY A 142 -4.34 20.25 -7.85
CA GLY A 142 -4.06 21.27 -6.83
C GLY A 142 -3.79 22.66 -7.39
N LEU A 143 -3.78 22.81 -8.72
CA LEU A 143 -3.76 24.09 -9.42
C LEU A 143 -5.17 24.55 -9.80
N VAL A 144 -6.19 23.69 -9.64
CA VAL A 144 -7.58 24.05 -9.90
C VAL A 144 -8.04 25.06 -8.84
N PRO A 145 -8.68 26.18 -9.22
CA PRO A 145 -9.04 27.26 -8.30
C PRO A 145 -9.81 26.83 -7.05
N ASP A 146 -10.75 25.88 -7.16
CA ASP A 146 -11.55 25.45 -6.00
C ASP A 146 -10.82 24.46 -5.07
N THR A 147 -9.57 24.09 -5.38
CA THR A 147 -8.80 23.19 -4.52
C THR A 147 -8.18 23.98 -3.37
N ARG A 148 -8.89 24.00 -2.24
CA ARG A 148 -8.49 24.74 -1.03
C ARG A 148 -7.41 24.00 -0.27
N TRP A 149 -6.25 24.65 -0.12
CA TRP A 149 -5.14 24.18 0.70
C TRP A 149 -5.29 24.71 2.14
N GLN A 150 -5.07 23.86 3.12
CA GLN A 150 -5.09 24.22 4.55
C GLN A 150 -3.90 23.59 5.25
N GLN A 151 -3.37 24.29 6.25
CA GLN A 151 -2.35 23.74 7.13
C GLN A 151 -3.01 22.80 8.15
N VAL A 152 -2.53 21.57 8.23
CA VAL A 152 -3.05 20.57 9.17
C VAL A 152 -1.92 20.08 10.06
N ARG A 153 -2.17 20.07 11.37
CA ARG A 153 -1.30 19.43 12.35
C ARG A 153 -1.47 17.92 12.24
N VAL A 154 -0.40 17.23 11.87
CA VAL A 154 -0.43 15.81 11.55
C VAL A 154 -0.09 14.95 12.77
N ARG A 155 1.00 15.30 13.45
CA ARG A 155 1.49 14.57 14.64
C ARG A 155 2.56 15.35 15.39
N ALA A 156 2.83 14.95 16.62
CA ALA A 156 4.07 15.29 17.31
C ALA A 156 5.27 14.55 16.68
N THR A 157 6.43 15.20 16.64
CA THR A 157 7.71 14.61 16.24
C THR A 157 8.78 15.02 17.25
N GLN A 158 9.96 14.40 17.19
CA GLN A 158 11.11 14.76 18.03
C GLN A 158 11.49 16.24 17.90
N ARG A 159 11.25 16.85 16.73
CA ARG A 159 11.56 18.27 16.44
C ARG A 159 10.34 19.19 16.62
N GLY A 160 9.37 18.79 17.44
CA GLY A 160 8.11 19.50 17.63
C GLY A 160 6.98 19.00 16.72
N GLU A 161 5.95 19.81 16.53
CA GLU A 161 4.77 19.38 15.77
C GLU A 161 4.99 19.41 14.26
N ARG A 162 4.71 18.29 13.60
CA ARG A 162 4.69 18.24 12.14
C ARG A 162 3.40 18.83 11.61
N GLN A 163 3.54 19.92 10.89
CA GLN A 163 2.46 20.60 10.18
C GLN A 163 2.80 20.60 8.68
N ASP A 164 1.87 20.12 7.85
CA ASP A 164 2.02 20.11 6.40
C ASP A 164 0.78 20.77 5.76
N GLN A 165 0.88 21.22 4.51
CA GLN A 165 -0.27 21.72 3.76
C GLN A 165 -1.00 20.56 3.08
N PHE A 166 -2.31 20.51 3.25
CA PHE A 166 -3.17 19.52 2.63
C PHE A 166 -4.30 20.16 1.84
N ALA A 167 -4.73 19.46 0.79
CA ALA A 167 -5.98 19.72 0.12
C ALA A 167 -6.71 18.39 -0.12
N ALA A 168 -8.03 18.38 0.01
CA ALA A 168 -8.85 17.24 -0.37
C ALA A 168 -9.89 17.68 -1.39
N ARG A 169 -10.01 16.92 -2.49
CA ARG A 169 -11.00 17.18 -3.53
C ARG A 169 -11.64 15.87 -3.99
N ARG A 170 -12.94 15.90 -4.25
CA ARG A 170 -13.63 14.82 -4.96
C ARG A 170 -13.16 14.81 -6.41
N VAL A 171 -12.68 13.66 -6.87
CA VAL A 171 -12.26 13.44 -8.26
C VAL A 171 -12.87 12.15 -8.76
N TRP A 172 -12.92 11.97 -10.07
CA TRP A 172 -13.40 10.74 -10.69
C TRP A 172 -12.24 9.90 -11.19
N THR A 173 -12.35 8.58 -10.99
CA THR A 173 -11.40 7.61 -11.52
C THR A 173 -12.16 6.49 -12.22
N ARG A 174 -11.47 5.79 -13.12
CA ARG A 174 -12.06 4.64 -13.80
C ARG A 174 -12.19 3.48 -12.80
N GLY A 175 -13.42 3.03 -12.56
CA GLY A 175 -13.71 1.76 -11.89
C GLY A 175 -13.86 0.60 -12.88
N PRO A 176 -14.03 -0.65 -12.39
CA PRO A 176 -14.19 -1.83 -13.23
C PRO A 176 -15.42 -1.73 -14.15
N ASP A 177 -16.56 -1.33 -13.58
CA ASP A 177 -17.85 -1.29 -14.29
C ASP A 177 -18.32 0.15 -14.56
N GLN A 178 -18.12 1.04 -13.59
CA GLN A 178 -18.54 2.44 -13.67
C GLN A 178 -17.48 3.39 -13.07
N PRO A 179 -17.47 4.67 -13.44
CA PRO A 179 -16.65 5.68 -12.78
C PRO A 179 -16.93 5.71 -11.29
N VAL A 180 -15.87 5.88 -10.51
CA VAL A 180 -15.95 6.01 -9.06
C VAL A 180 -15.39 7.36 -8.66
N GLU A 181 -16.01 7.97 -7.66
CA GLU A 181 -15.62 9.28 -7.15
C GLU A 181 -14.96 9.12 -5.77
N PRO A 182 -13.64 8.90 -5.68
CA PRO A 182 -12.92 8.95 -4.42
C PRO A 182 -12.61 10.39 -3.98
N TRP A 183 -12.22 10.51 -2.72
CA TRP A 183 -11.41 11.64 -2.28
C TRP A 183 -10.00 11.51 -2.86
N LEU A 184 -9.48 12.59 -3.45
CA LEU A 184 -8.05 12.79 -3.68
C LEU A 184 -7.54 13.71 -2.56
N VAL A 185 -6.65 13.18 -1.74
CA VAL A 185 -5.94 13.92 -0.70
C VAL A 185 -4.55 14.22 -1.21
N ARG A 186 -4.17 15.49 -1.16
CA ARG A 186 -2.88 15.99 -1.62
C ARG A 186 -2.15 16.57 -0.43
N ARG A 187 -0.87 16.26 -0.32
CA ARG A 187 0.03 16.77 0.72
C ARG A 187 1.20 17.49 0.06
N ARG A 188 1.51 18.69 0.55
CA ARG A 188 2.76 19.40 0.29
C ARG A 188 3.62 19.28 1.53
N GLU A 189 4.76 18.63 1.37
CA GLU A 189 5.77 18.50 2.41
C GLU A 189 6.83 19.59 2.24
N ALA A 190 7.65 19.77 3.26
CA ALA A 190 8.80 20.67 3.18
C ALA A 190 9.70 20.33 1.97
N ARG A 191 10.37 21.36 1.42
CA ARG A 191 11.32 21.25 0.29
C ARG A 191 10.71 20.78 -1.03
N GLY A 192 9.43 21.07 -1.27
CA GLY A 192 8.76 20.81 -2.56
C GLY A 192 8.42 19.34 -2.83
N ARG A 193 8.64 18.46 -1.85
CA ARG A 193 8.13 17.09 -1.90
C ARG A 193 6.62 17.09 -1.65
N GLY A 194 5.95 16.06 -2.15
CA GLY A 194 4.50 15.97 -2.03
C GLY A 194 4.03 14.58 -2.38
N THR A 195 2.98 14.16 -1.69
CA THR A 195 2.35 12.86 -1.81
C THR A 195 0.89 13.07 -2.14
N ASP A 196 0.36 12.16 -2.94
CA ASP A 196 -1.03 12.17 -3.38
C ASP A 196 -1.63 10.82 -2.98
N ALA A 197 -2.82 10.83 -2.41
CA ALA A 197 -3.50 9.62 -1.95
C ALA A 197 -4.98 9.64 -2.33
N VAL A 198 -5.57 8.47 -2.54
CA VAL A 198 -7.00 8.32 -2.80
C VAL A 198 -7.70 7.59 -1.68
N SER A 199 -8.91 8.05 -1.31
CA SER A 199 -9.69 7.49 -0.21
C SER A 199 -11.16 7.25 -0.60
N ASN A 200 -11.74 6.18 -0.03
CA ASN A 200 -13.17 5.88 -0.10
C ASN A 200 -13.96 6.45 1.09
N ALA A 201 -13.38 7.34 1.90
CA ALA A 201 -14.06 7.93 3.04
C ALA A 201 -15.40 8.60 2.64
N PRO A 202 -16.38 8.66 3.57
CA PRO A 202 -17.66 9.33 3.35
C PRO A 202 -17.51 10.76 2.81
N VAL A 203 -18.53 11.23 2.08
CA VAL A 203 -18.54 12.60 1.52
C VAL A 203 -18.56 13.66 2.62
N ALA A 204 -19.12 13.33 3.80
CA ALA A 204 -19.14 14.22 4.96
C ALA A 204 -17.79 14.30 5.71
N THR A 205 -16.78 13.50 5.33
CA THR A 205 -15.48 13.51 6.04
C THR A 205 -14.76 14.84 5.82
N SER A 206 -14.38 15.47 6.93
CA SER A 206 -13.62 16.73 6.90
C SER A 206 -12.15 16.52 6.50
N LEU A 207 -11.43 17.61 6.25
CA LEU A 207 -10.06 17.56 5.77
C LEU A 207 -9.09 16.94 6.79
N SER A 208 -9.25 17.20 8.09
CA SER A 208 -8.30 16.75 9.12
C SER A 208 -8.18 15.21 9.18
N PRO A 209 -9.26 14.42 9.29
CA PRO A 209 -9.18 12.96 9.22
C PRO A 209 -8.54 12.45 7.91
N LEU A 210 -8.90 13.06 6.77
CA LEU A 210 -8.33 12.71 5.46
C LEU A 210 -6.83 12.98 5.38
N ALA A 211 -6.35 14.06 6.02
CA ALA A 211 -4.96 14.44 6.07
C ALA A 211 -4.14 13.60 7.06
N CYS A 212 -4.72 13.20 8.19
CA CYS A 212 -4.04 12.41 9.22
C CYS A 212 -3.80 10.95 8.81
N LEU A 213 -4.75 10.32 8.11
CA LEU A 213 -4.67 8.91 7.71
C LEU A 213 -3.43 8.53 6.89
N PRO A 214 -3.06 9.22 5.78
CA PRO A 214 -1.88 8.85 5.01
C PRO A 214 -0.59 9.00 5.81
N CYS A 215 -0.57 9.88 6.82
CA CYS A 215 0.59 10.09 7.68
C CYS A 215 0.81 9.02 8.74
N GLN A 216 -0.19 8.14 8.98
CA GLN A 216 -0.04 6.99 9.88
C GLN A 216 0.90 5.92 9.31
N ARG A 217 1.16 5.91 7.99
CA ARG A 217 2.08 4.96 7.34
C ARG A 217 3.47 4.94 7.95
N TYR A 218 3.94 6.08 8.43
CA TYR A 218 5.22 6.15 9.14
C TYR A 218 5.29 5.20 10.32
N LEU A 219 4.18 4.94 11.04
CA LEU A 219 4.20 4.02 12.17
C LEU A 219 4.62 2.62 11.73
N VAL A 220 4.24 2.19 10.52
CA VAL A 220 4.67 0.89 9.97
C VAL A 220 6.19 0.89 9.73
N GLU A 221 6.72 1.96 9.13
CA GLU A 221 8.15 2.12 8.86
C GLU A 221 8.96 2.18 10.16
N ASP A 222 8.49 2.93 11.16
CA ASP A 222 9.04 3.05 12.51
C ASP A 222 9.08 1.66 13.19
N THR A 223 7.96 0.93 13.20
CA THR A 223 7.90 -0.42 13.79
C THR A 223 8.80 -1.43 13.08
N ASN A 224 8.95 -1.32 11.76
CA ASN A 224 9.86 -2.20 11.01
C ASN A 224 11.32 -1.88 11.34
N GLN A 225 11.69 -0.59 11.42
CA GLN A 225 13.04 -0.17 11.82
C GLN A 225 13.36 -0.64 13.24
N GLU A 226 12.42 -0.49 14.18
CA GLU A 226 12.58 -0.99 15.54
C GLU A 226 12.73 -2.52 15.58
N ALA A 227 11.93 -3.26 14.81
CA ALA A 227 12.06 -4.72 14.73
C ALA A 227 13.42 -5.16 14.15
N GLN A 228 13.98 -4.39 13.21
CA GLN A 228 15.30 -4.61 12.65
C GLN A 228 16.41 -4.30 13.65
N ALA A 229 16.39 -3.09 14.23
CA ALA A 229 17.46 -2.58 15.07
C ALA A 229 17.48 -3.18 16.49
N GLU A 230 16.31 -3.35 17.11
CA GLU A 230 16.21 -3.73 18.54
C GLU A 230 15.92 -5.22 18.73
N ALA A 231 15.17 -5.83 17.82
CA ALA A 231 14.78 -7.24 17.91
C ALA A 231 15.60 -8.16 16.99
N GLY A 232 16.62 -7.62 16.30
CA GLY A 232 17.61 -8.38 15.54
C GLY A 232 17.00 -9.25 14.43
N VAL A 233 15.86 -8.84 13.84
CA VAL A 233 15.15 -9.70 12.87
C VAL A 233 15.99 -10.01 11.62
N GLU A 234 16.93 -9.13 11.26
CA GLU A 234 17.85 -9.30 10.13
C GLU A 234 19.13 -10.05 10.47
N GLU A 235 19.46 -10.17 11.76
CA GLU A 235 20.69 -10.82 12.23
C GLU A 235 20.55 -12.34 12.29
N TRP A 236 19.32 -12.87 12.17
CA TRP A 236 19.06 -14.30 12.23
C TRP A 236 19.03 -14.94 10.83
N PRO A 237 20.02 -15.80 10.48
CA PRO A 237 20.05 -16.50 9.20
C PRO A 237 19.13 -17.75 9.22
N ALA A 238 17.81 -17.55 9.23
CA ALA A 238 16.86 -18.66 9.14
C ALA A 238 16.90 -19.33 7.75
N GLN A 239 17.24 -20.62 7.70
CA GLN A 239 17.35 -21.38 6.45
C GLN A 239 16.07 -22.16 6.07
N LYS A 240 15.13 -22.30 7.00
CA LYS A 240 13.86 -23.01 6.81
C LYS A 240 12.69 -22.05 6.96
N GLU A 241 11.65 -22.16 6.13
CA GLU A 241 10.47 -21.28 6.17
C GLU A 241 9.84 -21.28 7.56
N ARG A 242 9.62 -22.46 8.16
CA ARG A 242 9.02 -22.55 9.49
C ARG A 242 9.86 -21.87 10.60
N ALA A 243 11.19 -21.98 10.51
CA ALA A 243 12.06 -21.30 11.47
C ALA A 243 11.96 -19.77 11.31
N TRP A 244 11.92 -19.29 10.06
CA TRP A 244 11.70 -17.88 9.76
C TRP A 244 10.33 -17.39 10.23
N GLU A 245 9.26 -18.16 10.00
CA GLU A 245 7.91 -17.82 10.44
C GLU A 245 7.80 -17.72 11.97
N HIS A 246 8.36 -18.69 12.69
CA HIS A 246 8.37 -18.66 14.15
C HIS A 246 9.15 -17.46 14.68
N GLN A 247 10.32 -17.18 14.11
CA GLN A 247 11.13 -16.03 14.54
C GLN A 247 10.40 -14.72 14.27
N LEU A 248 9.84 -14.55 13.07
CA LEU A 248 9.04 -13.36 12.74
C LEU A 248 7.86 -13.19 13.69
N ALA A 249 7.15 -14.28 14.01
CA ALA A 249 6.04 -14.24 14.96
C ALA A 249 6.48 -13.81 16.36
N LEU A 250 7.60 -14.35 16.86
CA LEU A 250 8.18 -13.96 18.16
C LEU A 250 8.60 -12.49 18.16
N THR A 251 9.29 -12.02 17.12
CA THR A 251 9.67 -10.61 16.97
C THR A 251 8.44 -9.70 16.96
N VAL A 252 7.40 -10.03 16.19
CA VAL A 252 6.16 -9.24 16.14
C VAL A 252 5.46 -9.22 17.50
N MET A 253 5.41 -10.35 18.22
CA MET A 253 4.85 -10.39 19.57
C MET A 253 5.65 -9.57 20.57
N ALA A 254 6.99 -9.64 20.51
CA ALA A 254 7.87 -8.87 21.39
C ALA A 254 7.74 -7.36 21.14
N THR A 255 7.77 -6.91 19.87
CA THR A 255 7.60 -5.48 19.55
C THR A 255 6.19 -4.99 19.90
N TRP A 256 5.16 -5.82 19.68
CA TRP A 256 3.80 -5.52 20.12
C TRP A 256 3.68 -5.38 21.64
N PHE A 257 4.35 -6.23 22.42
CA PHE A 257 4.34 -6.17 23.88
C PHE A 257 5.01 -4.89 24.41
N VAL A 258 6.07 -4.41 23.74
CA VAL A 258 6.80 -3.19 24.12
C VAL A 258 6.07 -1.91 23.67
N ALA A 259 5.32 -1.94 22.57
CA ALA A 259 4.60 -0.79 22.05
C ALA A 259 3.71 -0.06 23.10
N PRO A 260 2.85 -0.73 23.91
CA PRO A 260 2.01 -0.06 24.89
C PRO A 260 2.78 0.54 26.06
N THR A 261 3.99 0.07 26.40
CA THR A 261 4.81 0.70 27.46
C THR A 261 5.45 1.99 26.96
N LYS A 262 5.83 2.06 25.67
CA LYS A 262 6.41 3.26 25.05
C LYS A 262 5.45 4.44 25.00
N VAL A 263 4.14 4.22 24.86
CA VAL A 263 3.16 5.31 24.71
C VAL A 263 3.05 6.19 25.97
N PRO A 264 2.80 5.65 27.17
CA PRO A 264 2.83 6.44 28.41
C PRO A 264 4.21 7.02 28.71
N TRP A 265 5.29 6.29 28.42
CA TRP A 265 6.64 6.78 28.64
C TRP A 265 6.95 8.05 27.84
N ARG A 266 6.56 8.10 26.57
CA ARG A 266 6.71 9.31 25.73
C ARG A 266 5.89 10.50 26.24
N GLN A 267 4.79 10.26 26.97
CA GLN A 267 3.95 11.31 27.55
C GLN A 267 4.51 11.82 28.89
N ASN A 268 4.99 10.91 29.73
CA ASN A 268 5.45 11.22 31.08
C ASN A 268 6.90 11.70 31.13
N TYR A 269 7.72 11.29 30.16
CA TYR A 269 9.12 11.64 30.05
C TYR A 269 9.38 12.27 28.66
N PRO A 270 8.97 13.52 28.46
CA PRO A 270 9.24 14.22 27.21
C PRO A 270 10.75 14.28 26.98
N GLN A 271 11.16 14.04 25.73
CA GLN A 271 12.57 14.11 25.36
C GLN A 271 13.10 15.53 25.53
N ASP A 272 14.35 15.64 25.98
CA ASP A 272 15.06 16.91 26.07
C ASP A 272 15.12 17.55 24.67
N PRO A 273 14.57 18.76 24.47
CA PRO A 273 14.56 19.43 23.18
C PRO A 273 15.96 19.84 22.67
N THR A 274 17.01 19.65 23.48
CA THR A 274 18.39 20.03 23.17
C THR A 274 19.29 18.86 22.69
N LEU A 275 18.80 17.61 22.71
CA LEU A 275 19.48 16.42 22.15
C LEU A 275 19.07 16.15 20.70
#